data_AF-A0A6N1CHE4-F1
#
_entry.id   AF-A0A6N1CHE4-F1
#
_cell.length_a   1.000
_cell.length_b   1.000
_cell.length_c   1.000
_cell.angle_alpha   90.00
_cell.angle_beta   90.00
_cell.angle_gamma   90.00
#
_symmetry.space_group_name_H-M   'P 1'
#
loop_
_entity.id
_entity.type
_entity.pdbx_description
1 polymer ?
#
loop_
_entity_poly.entity_id
_entity_poly.type
_entity_poly.pdbx_seq_one_letter_code
_entity_poly.pdbx_strand_id
1 'polypeptide(L)'
;MKTKHSLWSYLMSLSTTLIIGSYNLFANYTNNLYPAEHDIIAIPFAAMIGTLLTLLLLLLFQHPYRLRKANNAPNTLLTKSASVLATTVTVILLLEHILYWSTPKHLPTFWIFLTTLCFYIHYQLQLYGFIRADINH
;
A
#
# COMPACT_ATOMS: atom_id res chain seq x y z
N MET A 1 6.56 -5.12 20.03
CA MET A 1 5.35 -5.89 19.66
C MET A 1 4.26 -5.06 18.94
N LYS A 2 4.25 -3.72 18.97
CA LYS A 2 3.15 -2.88 18.41
C LYS A 2 3.34 -2.35 16.97
N THR A 3 4.57 -2.27 16.44
CA THR A 3 4.81 -2.13 14.98
C THR A 3 4.21 -3.29 14.18
N LYS A 4 3.96 -4.43 14.84
CA LYS A 4 3.25 -5.57 14.27
C LYS A 4 1.78 -5.23 14.00
N HIS A 5 1.12 -4.44 14.86
CA HIS A 5 -0.28 -4.04 14.67
C HIS A 5 -0.45 -3.06 13.50
N SER A 6 0.37 -2.02 13.40
CA SER A 6 0.31 -1.09 12.26
C SER A 6 0.70 -1.76 10.94
N LEU A 7 1.67 -2.70 10.98
CA LEU A 7 1.98 -3.56 9.84
C LEU A 7 0.78 -4.42 9.44
N TRP A 8 0.09 -5.03 10.41
CA TRP A 8 -1.12 -5.81 10.15
C TRP A 8 -2.23 -4.95 9.56
N SER A 9 -2.47 -3.75 10.09
CA SER A 9 -3.44 -2.81 9.51
C SER A 9 -3.09 -2.46 8.06
N TYR A 10 -1.81 -2.21 7.77
CA TYR A 10 -1.36 -1.98 6.40
C TYR A 10 -1.59 -3.21 5.51
N LEU A 11 -1.19 -4.41 5.94
CA LEU A 11 -1.40 -5.65 5.20
C LEU A 11 -2.88 -5.95 4.96
N MET A 12 -3.73 -5.75 5.96
CA MET A 12 -5.18 -5.87 5.80
C MET A 12 -5.70 -4.88 4.77
N SER A 13 -5.24 -3.62 4.82
CA SER A 13 -5.65 -2.61 3.85
C SER A 13 -5.23 -2.94 2.42
N LEU A 14 -4.07 -3.59 2.22
CA LEU A 14 -3.66 -4.09 0.90
C LEU A 14 -4.63 -5.16 0.39
N SER A 15 -4.95 -6.15 1.23
CA SER A 15 -5.94 -7.19 0.88
C SER A 15 -7.31 -6.59 0.57
N THR A 16 -7.76 -5.64 1.37
CA THR A 16 -9.03 -4.92 1.13
C THR A 16 -8.99 -4.10 -0.15
N THR A 17 -7.86 -3.46 -0.48
CA THR A 17 -7.67 -2.74 -1.75
C THR A 17 -7.88 -3.66 -2.95
N LEU A 18 -7.32 -4.87 -2.91
CA LEU A 18 -7.53 -5.85 -3.97
C LEU A 18 -8.99 -6.24 -4.10
N ILE A 19 -9.65 -6.58 -2.99
CA ILE A 19 -11.04 -7.08 -2.99
C ILE A 19 -11.99 -5.97 -3.45
N ILE A 20 -11.95 -4.80 -2.81
CA ILE A 20 -12.86 -3.68 -3.11
C ILE A 20 -12.56 -3.11 -4.50
N GLY A 21 -11.27 -2.94 -4.84
CA GLY A 21 -10.86 -2.46 -6.14
C GLY A 21 -11.33 -3.40 -7.25
N SER A 22 -11.07 -4.70 -7.13
CA SER A 22 -11.53 -5.72 -8.09
C SER A 22 -13.04 -5.74 -8.23
N TYR A 23 -13.77 -5.71 -7.10
CA TYR A 23 -15.23 -5.66 -7.11
C TYR A 23 -15.75 -4.42 -7.83
N ASN A 24 -15.17 -3.24 -7.56
CA ASN A 24 -15.57 -1.99 -8.20
C ASN A 24 -15.26 -1.99 -9.70
N LEU A 25 -14.12 -2.56 -10.13
CA LEU A 25 -13.81 -2.74 -11.54
C LEU A 25 -14.82 -3.64 -12.23
N PHE A 26 -15.14 -4.77 -11.61
CA PHE A 26 -16.13 -5.71 -12.13
C PHE A 26 -17.53 -5.08 -12.20
N ALA A 27 -17.99 -4.41 -11.15
CA ALA A 27 -19.27 -3.72 -11.12
C ALA A 27 -19.36 -2.63 -12.20
N ASN A 28 -18.30 -1.84 -12.39
CA ASN A 28 -18.26 -0.83 -13.45
C ASN A 28 -18.32 -1.45 -14.84
N TYR A 29 -17.68 -2.60 -15.04
CA TYR A 29 -17.74 -3.35 -16.29
C TYR A 29 -19.15 -3.88 -16.56
N THR A 30 -19.79 -4.53 -15.58
CA THR A 30 -21.17 -5.04 -15.75
C THR A 30 -22.20 -3.95 -16.00
N ASN A 31 -21.93 -2.71 -15.56
CA ASN A 31 -22.79 -1.55 -15.76
C ASN A 31 -22.47 -0.76 -17.04
N ASN A 32 -21.67 -1.29 -17.97
CA ASN A 32 -21.26 -0.63 -19.21
C ASN A 32 -20.63 0.76 -19.01
N LEU A 33 -19.97 0.98 -17.87
CA LEU A 33 -19.32 2.25 -17.56
C LEU A 33 -17.93 2.38 -18.19
N TYR A 34 -17.40 1.28 -18.74
CA TYR A 34 -16.23 1.27 -19.62
C TYR A 34 -16.69 1.46 -21.07
N PRO A 35 -16.07 2.39 -21.83
CA PRO A 35 -16.36 2.53 -23.26
C PRO A 35 -16.02 1.23 -23.98
N ALA A 36 -16.93 0.75 -24.84
CA ALA A 36 -16.82 -0.49 -25.62
C ALA A 36 -15.58 -0.55 -26.55
N GLU A 37 -14.86 0.57 -26.70
CA GLU A 37 -13.61 0.66 -27.45
C GLU A 37 -12.37 0.30 -26.62
N HIS A 38 -12.49 0.22 -25.29
CA HIS A 38 -11.41 -0.22 -24.41
C HIS A 38 -11.62 -1.71 -24.12
N ASP A 39 -11.26 -2.51 -25.11
CA ASP A 39 -11.15 -3.94 -24.94
C ASP A 39 -10.22 -4.23 -23.76
N ILE A 40 -10.73 -5.06 -22.84
CA ILE A 40 -10.00 -5.74 -21.77
C ILE A 40 -9.97 -4.97 -20.43
N ILE A 41 -11.05 -5.19 -19.65
CA ILE A 41 -11.08 -5.05 -18.18
C ILE A 41 -9.87 -5.70 -17.48
N ALA A 42 -9.19 -6.65 -18.13
CA ALA A 42 -7.98 -7.27 -17.57
C ALA A 42 -6.81 -6.29 -17.41
N ILE A 43 -6.72 -5.18 -18.16
CA ILE A 43 -5.66 -4.17 -17.99
C ILE A 43 -5.74 -3.52 -16.60
N PRO A 44 -6.86 -2.90 -16.19
CA PRO A 44 -6.97 -2.31 -14.85
C PRO A 44 -6.85 -3.36 -13.72
N PHE A 45 -7.29 -4.60 -13.95
CA PHE A 45 -7.07 -5.70 -13.02
C PHE A 45 -5.58 -6.07 -12.88
N ALA A 46 -4.87 -6.22 -14.00
CA ALA A 46 -3.45 -6.52 -14.02
C ALA A 46 -2.63 -5.40 -13.36
N ALA A 47 -2.98 -4.14 -13.62
CA ALA A 47 -2.37 -3.00 -12.94
C ALA A 47 -2.57 -3.09 -11.42
N MET A 48 -3.78 -3.42 -10.95
CA MET A 48 -4.06 -3.55 -9.52
C MET A 48 -3.26 -4.67 -8.84
N ILE A 49 -3.23 -5.85 -9.45
CA ILE A 49 -2.46 -7.00 -8.96
C ILE A 49 -0.96 -6.70 -8.99
N GLY A 50 -0.46 -6.16 -10.11
CA GLY A 50 0.94 -5.80 -10.30
C GLY A 50 1.42 -4.78 -9.27
N THR A 51 0.61 -3.76 -8.99
CA THR A 51 0.89 -2.78 -7.94
C THR A 51 0.94 -3.43 -6.57
N LEU A 52 -0.01 -4.29 -6.24
CA LEU A 52 -0.04 -4.95 -4.93
C LEU A 52 1.17 -5.86 -4.72
N LEU A 53 1.57 -6.63 -5.75
CA LEU A 53 2.79 -7.43 -5.72
C LEU A 53 4.04 -6.56 -5.54
N THR A 54 4.10 -5.43 -6.24
CA THR A 54 5.19 -4.46 -6.13
C THR A 54 5.27 -3.88 -4.72
N LEU A 55 4.13 -3.51 -4.12
CA LEU A 55 4.04 -3.00 -2.75
C LEU A 55 4.50 -4.03 -1.72
N LEU A 56 4.11 -5.31 -1.89
CA LEU A 56 4.59 -6.39 -1.04
C LEU A 56 6.10 -6.61 -1.18
N LEU A 57 6.63 -6.54 -2.40
CA LEU A 57 8.08 -6.64 -2.66
C LEU A 57 8.85 -5.48 -1.99
N LEU A 58 8.35 -4.25 -2.10
CA LEU A 58 8.93 -3.08 -1.42
C LEU A 58 8.89 -3.24 0.12
N LEU A 59 7.82 -3.81 0.66
CA LEU A 59 7.72 -4.14 2.08
C LEU A 59 8.74 -5.19 2.52
N LEU A 60 9.09 -6.15 1.64
CA LEU A 60 10.15 -7.13 1.89
C LEU A 60 11.54 -6.47 1.92
N PHE A 61 11.80 -5.48 1.07
CA PHE A 61 13.06 -4.71 1.14
C PHE A 61 13.24 -3.95 2.46
N GLN A 62 12.14 -3.62 3.15
CA GLN A 62 12.18 -3.02 4.49
C GLN A 62 12.38 -4.04 5.62
N HIS A 63 12.26 -5.34 5.34
CA HIS A 63 12.33 -6.40 6.34
C HIS A 63 13.65 -6.44 7.12
N PRO A 64 14.84 -6.33 6.49
CA PRO A 64 16.11 -6.36 7.22
C PRO A 64 16.23 -5.21 8.24
N TYR A 65 15.80 -4.01 7.85
CA TYR A 65 15.79 -2.84 8.73
C TYR A 65 14.83 -3.04 9.90
N ARG A 66 13.62 -3.55 9.64
CA ARG A 66 12.61 -3.85 10.66
C ARG A 66 13.12 -4.87 11.69
N LEU A 67 13.74 -5.96 11.23
CA LEU A 67 14.29 -6.99 12.12
C LEU A 67 15.39 -6.45 13.02
N ARG A 68 16.35 -5.71 12.45
CA ARG A 68 17.44 -5.10 13.23
C ARG A 68 16.91 -4.11 14.26
N LYS A 69 15.94 -3.26 13.88
CA LYS A 69 15.28 -2.35 14.81
C LYS A 69 14.55 -3.09 15.94
N ALA A 70 13.85 -4.18 15.64
CA ALA A 70 13.13 -4.97 16.64
C ALA A 70 14.08 -5.64 17.65
N ASN A 71 15.27 -6.04 17.22
CA ASN A 71 16.29 -6.66 18.05
C ASN A 71 17.25 -5.66 18.70
N ASN A 72 17.00 -4.35 18.59
CA ASN A 72 17.91 -3.29 19.01
C ASN A 72 19.35 -3.45 18.47
N ALA A 73 19.49 -4.07 17.30
CA ALA A 73 20.77 -4.31 16.66
C ALA A 73 21.20 -3.06 15.85
N PRO A 74 22.52 -2.83 15.70
CA PRO A 74 23.00 -1.74 14.87
C PRO A 74 22.53 -1.90 13.42
N ASN A 75 21.98 -0.80 12.89
CA ASN A 75 21.56 -0.70 11.50
C ASN A 75 22.74 -0.23 10.65
N THR A 76 22.99 -0.93 9.55
CA THR A 76 23.96 -0.44 8.57
C THR A 76 23.33 0.64 7.72
N LEU A 77 24.15 1.57 7.21
CA LEU A 77 23.70 2.60 6.28
C LEU A 77 22.90 1.99 5.12
N LEU A 78 23.39 0.88 4.56
CA LEU A 78 22.71 0.14 3.50
C LEU A 78 21.28 -0.26 3.86
N THR A 79 21.07 -0.89 5.01
CA THR A 79 19.72 -1.33 5.43
C THR A 79 18.76 -0.17 5.66
N LYS A 80 19.26 0.94 6.19
CA LYS A 80 18.46 2.15 6.41
C LYS A 80 18.11 2.81 5.08
N SER A 81 19.08 3.00 4.19
CA SER A 81 18.89 3.59 2.86
C SER A 81 17.94 2.77 2.00
N ALA A 82 18.10 1.44 1.97
CA ALA A 82 17.18 0.54 1.25
C ALA A 82 15.74 0.65 1.80
N SER A 83 15.58 0.70 3.13
CA SER A 83 14.26 0.88 3.73
C SER A 83 13.64 2.22 3.37
N VAL A 84 14.40 3.32 3.42
CA VAL A 84 13.90 4.66 3.06
C VAL A 84 13.54 4.75 1.59
N LEU A 85 14.37 4.21 0.69
CA LEU A 85 14.09 4.18 -0.74
C LEU A 85 12.82 3.38 -1.05
N ALA A 86 12.68 2.19 -0.45
CA ALA A 86 11.45 1.41 -0.57
C ALA A 86 10.23 2.18 -0.05
N THR A 87 10.40 2.94 1.04
CA THR A 87 9.35 3.82 1.55
C THR A 87 8.92 4.88 0.55
N THR A 88 9.88 5.61 -0.03
CA THR A 88 9.64 6.64 -1.04
C THR A 88 8.92 6.07 -2.25
N VAL A 89 9.40 4.96 -2.81
CA VAL A 89 8.79 4.32 -3.98
C VAL A 89 7.36 3.89 -3.69
N THR A 90 7.09 3.28 -2.53
CA THR A 90 5.72 2.91 -2.15
C THR A 90 4.78 4.10 -2.07
N VAL A 91 5.23 5.23 -1.47
CA VAL A 91 4.41 6.44 -1.37
C VAL A 91 4.07 6.98 -2.76
N ILE A 92 5.07 7.05 -3.66
CA ILE A 92 4.87 7.50 -5.04
C ILE A 92 3.84 6.61 -5.75
N LEU A 93 4.02 5.29 -5.70
CA LEU A 93 3.11 4.34 -6.34
C LEU A 93 1.67 4.46 -5.83
N LEU A 94 1.49 4.62 -4.52
CA LEU A 94 0.16 4.80 -3.93
C LEU A 94 -0.47 6.12 -4.37
N LEU A 95 0.29 7.21 -4.42
CA LEU A 95 -0.20 8.51 -4.91
C LEU A 95 -0.58 8.47 -6.40
N GLU A 96 0.22 7.83 -7.23
CA GLU A 96 -0.10 7.63 -8.65
C GLU A 96 -1.42 6.87 -8.83
N HIS A 97 -1.64 5.83 -8.03
CA HIS A 97 -2.91 5.08 -8.07
C HIS A 97 -4.10 5.91 -7.57
N ILE A 98 -3.92 6.70 -6.51
CA ILE A 98 -4.95 7.64 -6.05
C ILE A 98 -5.32 8.61 -7.17
N LEU A 99 -4.34 9.18 -7.87
CA LEU A 99 -4.58 10.10 -8.98
C LEU A 99 -5.26 9.39 -10.17
N TYR A 100 -4.80 8.19 -10.53
CA TYR A 100 -5.39 7.39 -11.61
C TYR A 100 -6.87 7.07 -11.36
N TRP A 101 -7.23 6.71 -10.12
CA TRP A 101 -8.60 6.36 -9.75
C TRP A 101 -9.47 7.56 -9.36
N SER A 102 -9.00 8.79 -9.52
CA SER A 102 -9.72 10.02 -9.10
C SER A 102 -11.01 10.30 -9.89
N THR A 103 -11.23 9.60 -11.01
CA THR A 103 -12.46 9.75 -11.79
C THR A 103 -13.70 9.29 -11.00
N PRO A 104 -14.89 9.92 -11.19
CA PRO A 104 -16.09 9.63 -10.38
C PRO A 104 -16.52 8.16 -10.38
N LYS A 105 -16.33 7.45 -11.50
CA LYS A 105 -16.68 6.03 -11.67
C LYS A 105 -15.83 5.10 -10.79
N HIS A 106 -14.68 5.57 -10.31
CA HIS A 106 -13.73 4.77 -9.54
C HIS A 106 -13.51 5.27 -8.11
N LEU A 107 -14.42 6.10 -7.59
CA LEU A 107 -14.35 6.66 -6.23
C LEU A 107 -14.16 5.61 -5.11
N PRO A 108 -14.83 4.45 -5.11
CA PRO A 108 -14.55 3.42 -4.11
C PRO A 108 -13.10 2.92 -4.14
N THR A 109 -12.52 2.78 -5.34
CA THR A 109 -11.12 2.39 -5.55
C THR A 109 -10.18 3.51 -5.06
N PHE A 110 -10.51 4.76 -5.36
CA PHE A 110 -9.77 5.93 -4.84
C PHE A 110 -9.70 5.91 -3.31
N TRP A 111 -10.84 5.77 -2.63
CA TRP A 111 -10.92 5.84 -1.17
C TRP A 111 -10.14 4.71 -0.50
N ILE A 112 -10.14 3.50 -1.07
CA ILE A 112 -9.40 2.39 -0.48
C ILE A 112 -7.88 2.57 -0.65
N PHE A 113 -7.41 3.06 -1.80
CA PHE A 113 -5.99 3.41 -1.98
C PHE A 113 -5.54 4.54 -1.04
N LEU A 114 -6.37 5.57 -0.84
CA LEU A 114 -6.10 6.63 0.13
C LEU A 114 -6.01 6.08 1.56
N THR A 115 -6.93 5.18 1.92
CA THR A 115 -6.94 4.53 3.23
C THR A 115 -5.66 3.69 3.43
N THR A 116 -5.25 2.93 2.41
CA THR A 116 -3.99 2.17 2.42
C THR A 116 -2.78 3.08 2.55
N LEU A 117 -2.75 4.23 1.89
CA LEU A 117 -1.70 5.23 2.06
C LEU A 117 -1.63 5.75 3.49
N CYS A 118 -2.77 6.08 4.11
CA CYS A 118 -2.83 6.51 5.50
C CYS A 118 -2.28 5.45 6.46
N PHE A 119 -2.70 4.19 6.33
CA PHE A 119 -2.16 3.10 7.14
C PHE A 119 -0.67 2.87 6.90
N TYR A 120 -0.23 2.99 5.65
CA TYR A 120 1.18 2.88 5.32
C TYR A 120 2.02 3.99 5.95
N ILE A 121 1.61 5.25 5.83
CA ILE A 121 2.30 6.39 6.46
C ILE A 121 2.35 6.18 7.97
N HIS A 122 1.24 5.79 8.59
CA HIS A 122 1.20 5.51 10.02
C HIS A 122 2.19 4.39 10.41
N TYR A 123 2.23 3.30 9.64
CA TYR A 123 3.22 2.23 9.82
C TYR A 123 4.66 2.75 9.70
N GLN A 124 4.97 3.59 8.70
CA GLN A 124 6.30 4.13 8.50
C GLN A 124 6.73 5.09 9.62
N LEU A 125 5.82 5.94 10.10
CA LEU A 125 6.10 6.84 11.23
C LEU A 125 6.46 6.04 12.49
N GLN A 126 5.77 4.91 12.76
CA GLN A 126 6.16 4.00 13.84
C GLN A 126 7.48 3.28 13.55
N LEU A 127 7.69 2.81 12.31
CA LEU A 127 8.90 2.10 11.90
C LEU A 127 10.15 2.98 11.99
N TYR A 128 10.05 4.28 11.75
CA TYR A 128 11.17 5.22 11.91
C TYR A 128 11.22 5.88 13.29
N GLY A 129 10.18 5.71 14.12
CA GLY A 129 10.16 6.19 15.50
C GLY A 129 9.74 7.65 15.66
N PHE A 130 9.11 8.24 14.63
CA PHE A 130 8.53 9.58 14.69
C PHE A 130 7.28 9.65 15.57
N ILE A 131 6.55 8.55 15.67
CA ILE A 131 5.43 8.42 16.62
C ILE A 131 5.70 7.24 17.55
N ARG A 132 5.36 7.39 18.83
CA ARG A 132 5.41 6.29 19.79
C ARG A 132 4.38 5.25 19.37
N ALA A 133 4.80 4.00 19.34
CA ALA A 133 3.84 2.90 19.36
C ALA A 133 3.19 2.95 20.74
N ASP A 134 1.89 3.24 20.78
CA ASP A 134 1.12 3.63 21.97
C ASP A 134 1.53 2.84 23.23
N ILE A 135 1.81 3.50 24.34
CA ILE A 135 2.27 2.86 25.59
C ILE A 135 1.09 2.88 26.57
N ASN A 136 0.08 2.07 26.31
CA ASN A 136 -0.91 1.78 27.36
C ASN A 136 -0.23 0.92 28.42
N HIS A 137 -0.05 1.55 29.58
CA HIS A 137 0.33 0.96 30.86
C HIS A 137 -0.70 -0.07 31.33
#